data_AF-A0A7S2ETU7-F1
#
_entry.id   AF-A0A7S2ETU7-F1
#
_cell.length_a   1.000
_cell.length_b   1.000
_cell.length_c   1.000
_cell.angle_alpha   90.00
_cell.angle_beta   90.00
_cell.angle_gamma   90.00
#
_symmetry.space_group_name_H-M   'P 1'
#
loop_
_entity.id
_entity.type
_entity.pdbx_description
1 polymer ?
#
loop_
_entity_poly.entity_id
_entity_poly.type
_entity_poly.pdbx_seq_one_letter_code
_entity_poly.pdbx_strand_id
1 'polypeptide(L)'
;EGGEAGPTAPPRCCYAVVTHPGHHAAADSFGGYCYVNHAALAARLMQGRMRRPGVAKEASPPRVAVLDVDYHCGNGTASIFYSDPSVLVVSIHCDPEFDYPFHSGFTDQRGDGEGLGTTHHLPLPPGTTWEGGYKSALEEALKSVEDFGAEGLVVSMGLDTHEGDRG
;
A
#
# COMPACT_ATOMS: atom_id res chain seq x y z
N GLU A 1 -21.61 -31.41 -30.03
CA GLU A 1 -21.15 -31.55 -28.64
C GLU A 1 -20.84 -30.16 -28.11
N GLY A 2 -21.73 -29.61 -27.28
CA GLY A 2 -21.58 -28.28 -26.68
C GLY A 2 -21.35 -28.46 -25.19
N GLY A 3 -20.09 -28.45 -24.77
CA GLY A 3 -19.75 -28.36 -23.35
C GLY A 3 -19.68 -26.90 -22.95
N GLU A 4 -20.66 -26.42 -22.18
CA GLU A 4 -20.51 -25.17 -21.45
C GLU A 4 -19.33 -25.32 -20.49
N ALA A 5 -18.31 -24.49 -20.66
CA ALA A 5 -17.25 -24.34 -19.69
C ALA A 5 -17.89 -23.88 -18.37
N GLY A 6 -17.75 -24.70 -17.32
CA GLY A 6 -18.18 -24.32 -15.97
C GLY A 6 -17.53 -23.00 -15.52
N PRO A 7 -18.07 -22.34 -14.48
CA PRO A 7 -17.60 -21.03 -14.04
C PRO A 7 -16.09 -21.09 -13.75
N THR A 8 -15.31 -20.30 -14.48
CA THR A 8 -13.88 -20.16 -14.25
C THR A 8 -13.68 -19.55 -12.85
N ALA A 9 -12.68 -20.05 -12.11
CA ALA A 9 -12.33 -19.46 -10.83
C ALA A 9 -12.03 -17.96 -11.03
N PRO A 10 -12.46 -17.09 -10.09
CA PRO A 10 -12.22 -15.66 -10.22
C PRO A 10 -10.72 -15.36 -10.32
N PRO A 11 -10.33 -14.30 -11.05
CA PRO A 11 -8.94 -13.95 -11.21
C PRO A 11 -8.29 -13.67 -9.85
N ARG A 12 -7.07 -14.17 -9.65
CA ARG A 12 -6.31 -14.01 -8.40
C ARG A 12 -5.64 -12.65 -8.26
N CYS A 13 -5.57 -11.88 -9.35
CA CYS A 13 -5.03 -10.52 -9.40
C CYS A 13 -5.82 -9.69 -10.42
N CYS A 14 -5.80 -8.37 -10.24
CA CYS A 14 -6.35 -7.42 -11.20
C CYS A 14 -5.44 -6.17 -11.23
N TYR A 15 -5.47 -5.44 -12.35
CA TYR A 15 -4.74 -4.19 -12.50
C TYR A 15 -5.73 -3.07 -12.79
N ALA A 16 -5.74 -2.06 -11.92
CA ALA A 16 -6.60 -0.88 -12.07
C ALA A 16 -5.77 0.26 -12.66
N VAL A 17 -6.04 0.61 -13.92
CA VAL A 17 -5.42 1.77 -14.58
C VAL A 17 -6.17 3.02 -14.14
N VAL A 18 -5.57 3.81 -13.25
CA VAL A 18 -6.12 5.07 -12.75
C VAL A 18 -5.51 6.25 -13.50
N THR A 19 -6.29 7.31 -13.73
CA THR A 19 -5.86 8.48 -14.53
C THR A 19 -5.26 9.61 -13.69
N HIS A 20 -5.51 9.63 -12.37
CA HIS A 20 -4.80 10.44 -11.39
C HIS A 20 -4.28 9.50 -10.30
N PRO A 21 -3.08 9.75 -9.72
CA PRO A 21 -2.58 8.96 -8.61
C PRO A 21 -3.42 9.18 -7.35
N GLY A 22 -3.17 8.39 -6.30
CA GLY A 22 -3.99 8.43 -5.09
C GLY A 22 -3.24 8.44 -3.75
N HIS A 23 -1.99 7.98 -3.69
CA HIS A 23 -1.35 7.64 -2.41
C HIS A 23 -1.02 8.85 -1.51
N HIS A 24 -1.05 10.08 -2.04
CA HIS A 24 -0.88 11.31 -1.27
C HIS A 24 -2.20 11.91 -0.77
N ALA A 25 -3.36 11.42 -1.24
CA ALA A 25 -4.65 11.86 -0.73
C ALA A 25 -4.90 11.24 0.66
N ALA A 26 -5.08 12.08 1.66
CA ALA A 26 -5.44 11.68 3.02
C ALA A 26 -6.97 11.71 3.20
N ALA A 27 -7.46 11.44 4.41
CA ALA A 27 -8.90 11.43 4.71
C ALA A 27 -9.55 12.81 4.57
N ASP A 28 -8.80 13.88 4.83
CA ASP A 28 -9.29 15.26 4.95
C ASP A 28 -8.52 16.27 4.08
N SER A 29 -7.59 15.80 3.23
CA SER A 29 -6.72 16.64 2.41
C SER A 29 -6.26 15.95 1.13
N PHE A 30 -5.86 16.75 0.15
CA PHE A 30 -5.34 16.32 -1.14
C PHE A 30 -3.95 16.96 -1.39
N GLY A 31 -3.12 16.34 -2.23
CA GLY A 31 -1.74 16.78 -2.50
C GLY A 31 -1.03 15.86 -3.50
N GLY A 32 0.12 16.28 -4.05
CA GLY A 32 0.92 15.46 -4.98
C GLY A 32 0.11 14.87 -6.14
N TYR A 33 -0.73 15.68 -6.79
CA TYR A 33 -1.65 15.28 -7.87
C TYR A 33 -2.76 14.27 -7.47
N CYS A 34 -2.83 13.87 -6.20
CA CYS A 34 -3.78 12.90 -5.68
C CYS A 34 -5.01 13.56 -5.06
N TYR A 35 -6.21 13.14 -5.47
CA TYR A 35 -7.50 13.65 -4.94
C TYR A 35 -8.33 12.58 -4.23
N VAL A 36 -8.17 11.32 -4.62
CA VAL A 36 -8.86 10.17 -4.04
C VAL A 36 -7.82 9.08 -3.81
N ASN A 37 -7.78 8.52 -2.61
CA ASN A 37 -6.86 7.43 -2.30
C ASN A 37 -7.40 6.09 -2.82
N HIS A 38 -7.02 5.75 -4.05
CA HIS A 38 -7.45 4.52 -4.73
C HIS A 38 -7.01 3.25 -4.00
N ALA A 39 -5.78 3.22 -3.47
CA ALA A 39 -5.25 2.07 -2.74
C ALA A 39 -6.01 1.85 -1.43
N ALA A 40 -6.28 2.91 -0.67
CA ALA A 40 -7.07 2.84 0.56
C ALA A 40 -8.51 2.39 0.28
N LEU A 41 -9.14 2.92 -0.78
CA LEU A 41 -10.47 2.49 -1.20
C LEU A 41 -10.48 1.00 -1.57
N ALA A 42 -9.49 0.55 -2.35
CA ALA A 42 -9.35 -0.85 -2.75
C ALA A 42 -9.19 -1.77 -1.54
N ALA A 43 -8.35 -1.40 -0.55
CA ALA A 43 -8.16 -2.17 0.67
C ALA A 43 -9.48 -2.35 1.44
N ARG A 44 -10.24 -1.27 1.64
CA ARG A 44 -11.55 -1.31 2.31
C ARG A 44 -12.58 -2.15 1.56
N LEU A 45 -12.66 -2.00 0.23
CA LEU A 45 -13.54 -2.81 -0.60
C LEU A 45 -13.16 -4.30 -0.53
N MET A 46 -11.87 -4.60 -0.50
CA MET A 46 -11.36 -5.96 -0.37
C MET A 46 -11.76 -6.56 0.98
N GLN A 47 -11.54 -5.85 2.09
CA GLN A 47 -12.02 -6.27 3.42
C GLN A 47 -13.52 -6.56 3.42
N GLY A 48 -14.33 -5.68 2.81
CA GLY A 48 -15.77 -5.87 2.70
C GLY A 48 -16.17 -7.13 1.92
N ARG A 49 -15.45 -7.45 0.84
CA ARG A 49 -15.72 -8.64 0.00
C ARG A 49 -15.21 -9.95 0.60
N MET A 50 -14.14 -9.90 1.40
CA MET A 50 -13.57 -11.08 2.06
C MET A 50 -14.36 -11.51 3.31
N ARG A 51 -15.21 -10.63 3.86
CA ARG A 51 -16.08 -10.99 4.98
C ARG A 51 -17.01 -12.13 4.58
N ARG A 52 -16.99 -13.19 5.38
CA ARG A 52 -17.88 -14.35 5.18
C ARG A 52 -19.33 -13.96 5.53
N PRO A 53 -20.33 -14.43 4.77
CA PRO A 53 -21.73 -14.29 5.13
C PRO A 53 -21.98 -14.83 6.55
N GLY A 54 -22.71 -14.08 7.37
CA GLY A 54 -23.08 -14.48 8.74
C GLY A 54 -22.02 -14.21 9.81
N VAL A 55 -20.83 -13.69 9.47
CA VAL A 55 -19.89 -13.16 10.46
C VAL A 55 -20.39 -11.81 10.96
N ALA A 56 -20.46 -11.67 12.29
CA ALA A 56 -20.87 -10.43 12.95
C ALA A 56 -19.99 -9.25 12.52
N LYS A 57 -20.58 -8.04 12.41
CA LYS A 57 -19.83 -6.85 12.00
C LYS A 57 -18.73 -6.48 13.00
N GLU A 58 -18.91 -6.89 14.24
CA GLU A 58 -18.03 -6.68 15.39
C GLU A 58 -16.80 -7.60 15.37
N ALA A 59 -16.77 -8.62 14.51
CA ALA A 59 -15.55 -9.43 14.32
C ALA A 59 -14.48 -8.63 13.57
N SER A 60 -13.22 -8.85 13.95
CA SER A 60 -12.06 -8.21 13.32
C SER A 60 -12.14 -8.34 11.79
N PRO A 61 -11.97 -7.24 11.05
CA PRO A 61 -11.94 -7.29 9.59
C PRO A 61 -10.80 -8.20 9.09
N PRO A 62 -10.95 -8.80 7.90
CA PRO A 62 -9.85 -9.50 7.23
C PRO A 62 -8.62 -8.59 7.09
N ARG A 63 -7.43 -9.15 7.26
CA ARG A 63 -6.18 -8.37 7.20
C ARG A 63 -5.80 -8.08 5.75
N VAL A 64 -5.54 -6.82 5.43
CA VAL A 64 -5.09 -6.40 4.09
C VAL A 64 -3.79 -5.64 4.20
N ALA A 65 -2.84 -5.88 3.30
CA ALA A 65 -1.65 -5.06 3.18
C ALA A 65 -1.76 -4.13 1.98
N VAL A 66 -1.25 -2.91 2.12
CA VAL A 66 -0.92 -2.00 1.03
C VAL A 66 0.60 -1.91 0.95
N LEU A 67 1.16 -2.37 -0.18
CA LEU A 67 2.57 -2.21 -0.51
C LEU A 67 2.70 -1.08 -1.53
N ASP A 68 3.36 0.00 -1.13
CA ASP A 68 3.64 1.15 -1.99
C ASP A 68 5.07 1.09 -2.50
N VAL A 69 5.21 0.98 -3.83
CA VAL A 69 6.50 0.92 -4.55
C VAL A 69 6.70 2.13 -5.47
N ASP A 70 5.83 3.15 -5.35
CA ASP A 70 6.08 4.47 -5.92
C ASP A 70 7.35 5.10 -5.32
N TYR A 71 8.05 5.93 -6.09
CA TYR A 71 9.28 6.58 -5.62
C TYR A 71 9.02 7.48 -4.39
N HIS A 72 7.84 8.09 -4.29
CA HIS A 72 7.47 8.99 -3.21
C HIS A 72 6.75 8.25 -2.08
N CYS A 73 6.89 8.78 -0.86
CA CYS A 73 6.16 8.23 0.29
C CYS A 73 4.64 8.35 0.09
N GLY A 74 3.92 7.24 0.17
CA GLY A 74 2.45 7.19 0.19
C GLY A 74 1.84 7.71 1.50
N ASN A 75 2.15 8.95 1.88
CA ASN A 75 1.79 9.58 3.15
C ASN A 75 0.27 9.64 3.39
N GLY A 76 -0.53 9.86 2.35
CA GLY A 76 -1.99 9.85 2.45
C GLY A 76 -2.52 8.48 2.83
N THR A 77 -1.99 7.43 2.19
CA THR A 77 -2.32 6.04 2.51
C THR A 77 -1.94 5.68 3.94
N ALA A 78 -0.71 6.01 4.35
CA ALA A 78 -0.24 5.79 5.72
C ALA A 78 -1.12 6.51 6.74
N SER A 79 -1.46 7.78 6.51
CA SER A 79 -2.32 8.57 7.39
C SER A 79 -3.72 7.97 7.55
N ILE A 80 -4.34 7.48 6.47
CA ILE A 80 -5.69 6.89 6.52
C ILE A 80 -5.77 5.66 7.43
N PHE A 81 -4.69 4.86 7.50
CA PHE A 81 -4.65 3.61 8.24
C PHE A 81 -3.78 3.64 9.51
N TYR A 82 -3.28 4.81 9.89
CA TYR A 82 -2.24 4.94 10.91
C TYR A 82 -2.61 4.32 12.27
N SER A 83 -3.90 4.35 12.63
CA SER A 83 -4.44 3.75 13.85
C SER A 83 -5.15 2.40 13.64
N ASP A 84 -5.14 1.85 12.41
CA ASP A 84 -5.93 0.67 12.05
C ASP A 84 -5.09 -0.62 12.14
N PRO A 85 -5.40 -1.55 13.07
CA PRO A 85 -4.67 -2.81 13.22
C PRO A 85 -4.90 -3.80 12.07
N SER A 86 -5.90 -3.57 11.21
CA SER A 86 -6.32 -4.49 10.17
C SER A 86 -5.74 -4.20 8.80
N VAL A 87 -5.06 -3.07 8.65
CA VAL A 87 -4.39 -2.69 7.41
C VAL A 87 -2.93 -2.40 7.70
N LEU A 88 -2.05 -3.19 7.08
CA LEU A 88 -0.62 -2.90 7.05
C LEU A 88 -0.32 -1.96 5.88
N VAL A 89 0.39 -0.88 6.13
CA VAL A 89 0.97 -0.03 5.08
C VAL A 89 2.47 -0.20 5.08
N VAL A 90 3.05 -0.67 3.99
CA VAL A 90 4.49 -0.71 3.77
C VAL A 90 4.82 0.16 2.58
N SER A 91 5.77 1.09 2.73
CA SER A 91 6.17 1.98 1.64
C SER A 91 7.68 2.03 1.53
N ILE A 92 8.19 1.75 0.34
CA ILE A 92 9.59 1.94 -0.07
C ILE A 92 9.63 3.22 -0.88
N HIS A 93 10.47 4.18 -0.52
CA HIS A 93 10.48 5.49 -1.15
C HIS A 93 11.83 6.17 -0.94
N CYS A 94 12.08 7.26 -1.67
CA CYS A 94 13.20 8.14 -1.39
C CYS A 94 13.07 8.76 0.00
N ASP A 95 14.19 8.90 0.70
CA ASP A 95 14.26 9.49 2.03
C ASP A 95 13.59 10.89 2.04
N PRO A 96 12.59 11.12 2.90
CA PRO A 96 11.85 12.38 2.93
C PRO A 96 12.70 13.58 3.39
N GLU A 97 13.92 13.40 3.90
CA GLU A 97 14.85 14.52 4.06
C GLU A 97 15.25 15.17 2.72
N PHE A 98 15.17 14.40 1.62
CA PHE A 98 15.60 14.83 0.29
C PHE A 98 14.46 15.05 -0.69
N ASP A 99 13.30 14.42 -0.47
CA ASP A 99 12.20 14.43 -1.44
C ASP A 99 10.80 14.56 -0.81
N TYR A 100 9.81 14.90 -1.65
CA TYR A 100 8.42 15.02 -1.23
C TYR A 100 7.95 13.71 -0.56
N PRO A 101 7.25 13.76 0.59
CA PRO A 101 6.51 14.90 1.14
C PRO A 101 7.20 15.69 2.27
N PHE A 102 8.47 15.42 2.60
CA PHE A 102 9.26 16.11 3.63
C PHE A 102 8.81 16.00 5.10
N HIS A 103 7.55 15.63 5.37
CA HIS A 103 6.98 15.59 6.72
C HIS A 103 6.48 14.20 7.14
N SER A 104 6.62 13.20 6.26
CA SER A 104 6.15 11.83 6.46
C SER A 104 7.04 10.87 5.68
N GLY A 105 7.09 9.61 6.10
CA GLY A 105 7.96 8.59 5.50
C GLY A 105 9.18 8.26 6.33
N PHE A 106 9.28 8.79 7.55
CA PHE A 106 10.41 8.51 8.42
C PHE A 106 10.26 7.14 9.09
N THR A 107 11.39 6.46 9.29
CA THR A 107 11.46 5.11 9.87
C THR A 107 10.87 5.03 11.29
N ASP A 108 10.79 6.12 12.05
CA ASP A 108 10.20 6.14 13.39
C ASP A 108 8.66 6.28 13.39
N GLN A 109 8.06 6.62 12.25
CA GLN A 109 6.61 6.69 12.07
C GLN A 109 6.05 5.29 11.84
N ARG A 110 5.47 4.70 12.89
CA ARG A 110 5.11 3.28 12.95
C ARG A 110 3.62 2.99 13.17
N GLY A 111 2.77 3.99 13.02
CA GLY A 111 1.36 3.90 13.43
C GLY A 111 1.15 4.33 14.88
N ASP A 112 -0.11 4.34 15.33
CA ASP A 112 -0.48 4.67 16.71
C ASP A 112 -1.66 3.84 17.19
N GLY A 113 -2.00 3.96 18.49
CA GLY A 113 -3.14 3.27 19.08
C GLY A 113 -3.09 1.76 18.84
N GLU A 114 -4.18 1.21 18.30
CA GLU A 114 -4.25 -0.21 17.94
C GLU A 114 -3.45 -0.54 16.66
N GLY A 115 -3.19 0.44 15.79
CA GLY A 115 -2.38 0.31 14.58
C GLY A 115 -0.88 0.48 14.80
N LEU A 116 -0.40 0.57 16.05
CA LEU A 116 1.02 0.64 16.31
C LEU A 116 1.72 -0.64 15.79
N GLY A 117 2.70 -0.46 14.90
CA GLY A 117 3.40 -1.53 14.20
C GLY A 117 2.74 -1.96 12.88
N THR A 118 1.69 -1.28 12.40
CA THR A 118 1.08 -1.55 11.08
C THR A 118 1.43 -0.50 10.01
N THR A 119 2.39 0.38 10.28
CA THR A 119 2.97 1.29 9.27
C THR A 119 4.48 1.13 9.22
N HIS A 120 5.00 0.70 8.07
CA HIS A 120 6.41 0.41 7.83
C HIS A 120 6.93 1.31 6.69
N HIS A 121 7.59 2.39 7.05
CA HIS A 121 8.37 3.18 6.10
C HIS A 121 9.78 2.63 5.96
N LEU A 122 10.21 2.46 4.71
CA LEU A 122 11.52 1.99 4.28
C LEU A 122 12.16 3.07 3.39
N PRO A 123 12.55 4.23 3.95
CA PRO A 123 13.20 5.30 3.19
C PRO A 123 14.58 4.84 2.69
N LEU A 124 14.89 5.22 1.45
CA LEU A 124 16.14 4.90 0.76
C LEU A 124 16.88 6.18 0.36
N PRO A 125 18.22 6.23 0.44
CA PRO A 125 18.97 7.38 -0.04
C PRO A 125 18.70 7.70 -1.52
N PRO A 126 18.74 8.98 -1.94
CA PRO A 126 18.66 9.35 -3.34
C PRO A 126 19.68 8.60 -4.21
N GLY A 127 19.25 8.15 -5.39
CA GLY A 127 20.12 7.40 -6.31
C GLY A 127 20.35 5.93 -5.91
N THR A 128 19.58 5.39 -4.97
CA THR A 128 19.61 3.96 -4.65
C THR A 128 19.33 3.11 -5.89
N THR A 129 20.20 2.15 -6.16
CA THR A 129 20.04 1.20 -7.27
C THR A 129 19.36 -0.09 -6.79
N TRP A 130 18.98 -0.94 -7.75
CA TRP A 130 18.42 -2.25 -7.44
C TRP A 130 19.29 -3.07 -6.47
N GLU A 131 20.56 -3.29 -6.82
CA GLU A 131 21.53 -4.01 -5.98
C GLU A 131 22.04 -3.16 -4.80
N GLY A 132 21.91 -1.83 -4.89
CA GLY A 132 22.39 -0.89 -3.90
C GLY A 132 21.50 -0.70 -2.67
N GLY A 133 20.30 -1.30 -2.64
CA GLY A 133 19.44 -1.28 -1.46
C GLY A 133 17.96 -1.57 -1.76
N TYR A 134 17.47 -1.24 -2.96
CA TYR A 134 16.05 -1.40 -3.28
C TYR A 134 15.59 -2.85 -3.18
N LYS A 135 16.39 -3.81 -3.67
CA LYS A 135 16.07 -5.24 -3.57
C LYS A 135 15.89 -5.69 -2.12
N SER A 136 16.78 -5.29 -1.22
CA SER A 136 16.70 -5.63 0.21
C SER A 136 15.50 -4.99 0.89
N ALA A 137 15.17 -3.74 0.55
CA ALA A 137 13.96 -3.07 1.04
C ALA A 137 12.68 -3.78 0.56
N LEU A 138 12.67 -4.24 -0.69
CA LEU A 138 11.54 -5.03 -1.21
C LEU A 138 11.40 -6.38 -0.51
N GLU A 139 12.51 -7.07 -0.25
CA GLU A 139 12.51 -8.33 0.53
C GLU A 139 11.99 -8.09 1.96
N GLU A 140 12.41 -7.02 2.63
CA GLU A 140 11.91 -6.61 3.94
C GLU A 140 10.41 -6.25 3.92
N ALA A 141 9.98 -5.55 2.87
CA ALA A 141 8.59 -5.19 2.70
C ALA A 141 7.68 -6.41 2.52
N LEU A 142 8.09 -7.35 1.66
CA LEU A 142 7.39 -8.61 1.45
C LEU A 142 7.35 -9.44 2.74
N LYS A 143 8.46 -9.49 3.48
CA LYS A 143 8.50 -10.14 4.79
C LYS A 143 7.50 -9.51 5.78
N SER A 144 7.39 -8.18 5.79
CA SER A 144 6.41 -7.48 6.64
C SER A 144 4.97 -7.87 6.28
N VAL A 145 4.65 -7.99 4.99
CA VAL A 145 3.34 -8.46 4.50
C VAL A 145 3.05 -9.89 4.94
N GLU A 146 4.04 -10.78 4.86
CA GLU A 146 3.92 -12.18 5.30
C GLU A 146 3.74 -12.29 6.82
N ASP A 147 4.57 -11.60 7.61
CA ASP A 147 4.55 -11.62 9.08
C ASP A 147 3.24 -11.03 9.63
N PHE A 148 2.67 -10.01 8.96
CA PHE A 148 1.34 -9.48 9.26
C PHE A 148 0.22 -10.49 8.99
N GLY A 149 0.47 -11.49 8.14
CA GLY A 149 -0.51 -12.49 7.75
C GLY A 149 -1.66 -11.89 6.94
N ALA A 150 -1.32 -11.04 5.97
CA ALA A 150 -2.27 -10.41 5.06
C ALA A 150 -3.04 -11.47 4.25
N GLU A 151 -4.37 -11.33 4.19
CA GLU A 151 -5.26 -12.17 3.39
C GLU A 151 -5.47 -11.59 1.99
N GLY A 152 -5.12 -10.32 1.81
CA GLY A 152 -5.16 -9.62 0.53
C GLY A 152 -4.07 -8.55 0.44
N LEU A 153 -3.60 -8.29 -0.78
CA LEU A 153 -2.54 -7.32 -1.06
C LEU A 153 -3.01 -6.32 -2.11
N VAL A 154 -2.85 -5.04 -1.81
CA VAL A 154 -2.98 -3.92 -2.74
C VAL A 154 -1.59 -3.39 -3.02
N VAL A 155 -1.24 -3.20 -4.29
CA VAL A 155 0.05 -2.62 -4.67
C VAL A 155 -0.19 -1.24 -5.28
N SER A 156 0.33 -0.19 -4.65
CA SER A 156 0.44 1.15 -5.28
C SER A 156 1.69 1.14 -6.15
N MET A 157 1.49 1.14 -7.47
CA MET A 157 2.57 0.93 -8.44
C MET A 157 2.89 2.23 -9.18
N GLY A 158 3.81 3.03 -8.63
CA GLY A 158 4.50 4.09 -9.35
C GLY A 158 5.65 3.53 -10.18
N LEU A 159 5.93 4.14 -11.34
CA LEU A 159 7.04 3.75 -12.23
C LEU A 159 8.11 4.85 -12.32
N ASP A 160 7.98 5.88 -11.50
CA ASP A 160 8.90 7.00 -11.32
C ASP A 160 10.20 6.62 -10.61
N THR A 161 10.30 5.38 -10.11
CA THR A 161 11.56 4.75 -9.71
C THR A 161 12.49 4.42 -10.89
N HIS A 162 12.03 4.57 -12.13
CA HIS A 162 12.82 4.30 -13.32
C HIS A 162 13.93 5.36 -13.52
N GLU A 163 15.14 4.92 -13.88
CA GLU A 163 16.33 5.79 -14.03
C GLU A 163 16.18 6.94 -15.03
N GLY A 164 15.29 6.78 -16.01
CA GLY A 164 15.00 7.77 -17.04
C GLY A 164 13.77 8.64 -16.75
N ASP A 165 13.10 8.41 -15.62
CA ASP A 165 12.08 9.33 -15.13
C ASP A 165 12.71 10.69 -14.80
N ARG A 166 11.94 11.76 -14.92
CA ARG A 166 12.47 13.13 -14.79
C ARG A 166 11.85 13.93 -13.65
N GLY A 167 10.83 13.40 -12.95
CA GLY A 167 10.08 14.14 -11.93
C GLY A 167 9.27 15.30 -12.49
#